data_AF-A0A4R7V7D1-F1
#
_entry.id   AF-A0A4R7V7D1-F1
#
_cell.length_a   1.000
_cell.length_b   1.000
_cell.length_c   1.000
_cell.angle_alpha   90.00
_cell.angle_beta   90.00
_cell.angle_gamma   90.00
#
_symmetry.space_group_name_H-M   'P 1'
#
loop_
_entity.id
_entity.type
_entity.pdbx_description
1 polymer ?
#
loop_
_entity_poly.entity_id
_entity_poly.type
_entity_poly.pdbx_seq_one_letter_code
_entity_poly.pdbx_strand_id
1 'polypeptide(L)'
;MLRHPWSPALLGRPMLGPNVLARTEFLQSTLARSGLAGPALAAATHGLANLTIGSALTESTWRTESRLPRHSAHEHIRAHAAEYPTLAANDHMADLDPDALFTRAVDCFLTGVQST
;
A
#
# COMPACT_ATOMS: atom_id res chain seq x y z
N MET A 1 -8.85 3.12 -7.16
CA MET A 1 -8.39 4.35 -6.48
C MET A 1 -7.61 5.24 -7.44
N LEU A 2 -6.60 4.76 -8.17
CA LEU A 2 -5.86 5.60 -9.15
C LEU A 2 -6.72 6.22 -10.26
N ARG A 3 -7.77 5.53 -10.74
CA ARG A 3 -8.76 6.10 -11.69
C ARG A 3 -9.72 7.11 -11.08
N HIS A 4 -9.79 7.17 -9.76
CA HIS A 4 -10.69 8.03 -8.98
C HIS A 4 -9.89 8.64 -7.82
N PRO A 5 -8.94 9.54 -8.10
CA PRO A 5 -7.95 10.01 -7.11
C PRO A 5 -8.56 10.76 -5.92
N TRP A 6 -9.84 11.18 -6.02
CA TRP A 6 -10.62 11.74 -4.90
C TRP A 6 -11.10 10.68 -3.89
N SER A 7 -11.16 9.41 -4.27
CA SER A 7 -11.73 8.34 -3.43
C SER A 7 -11.03 8.08 -2.09
N PRO A 8 -9.69 8.20 -1.96
CA PRO A 8 -9.03 7.98 -0.67
C PRO A 8 -9.49 8.96 0.43
N ALA A 9 -9.88 10.19 0.07
CA ALA A 9 -10.38 11.18 1.03
C ALA A 9 -11.69 10.76 1.74
N LEU A 10 -12.37 9.72 1.24
CA LEU A 10 -13.62 9.21 1.79
C LEU A 10 -13.43 8.07 2.82
N LEU A 11 -12.20 7.60 3.04
CA LEU A 11 -11.89 6.44 3.88
C LEU A 11 -12.14 6.65 5.39
N GLY A 12 -12.57 7.83 5.83
CA GLY A 12 -12.92 8.13 7.23
C GLY A 12 -14.37 7.81 7.63
N ARG A 13 -15.14 7.14 6.76
CA ARG A 13 -16.56 6.82 7.01
C ARG A 13 -16.73 5.31 7.25
N PRO A 14 -17.71 4.88 8.07
CA PRO A 14 -18.01 3.47 8.24
C PRO A 14 -18.23 2.80 6.88
N MET A 15 -17.33 1.88 6.51
CA MET A 15 -17.35 1.24 5.20
C MET A 15 -18.30 0.02 5.20
N LEU A 16 -19.58 0.26 5.49
CA LEU A 16 -20.62 -0.77 5.62
C LEU A 16 -21.57 -0.84 4.42
N GLY A 17 -21.26 -0.12 3.34
CA GLY A 17 -22.05 -0.17 2.12
C GLY A 17 -21.95 -1.55 1.44
N PRO A 18 -22.98 -1.97 0.67
CA PRO A 18 -23.04 -3.31 0.06
C PRO A 18 -21.84 -3.61 -0.84
N ASN A 19 -21.32 -2.60 -1.56
CA ASN A 19 -20.14 -2.76 -2.41
C ASN A 19 -18.85 -3.00 -1.62
N VAL A 20 -18.72 -2.41 -0.42
CA VAL A 20 -17.57 -2.68 0.44
C VAL A 20 -17.68 -4.08 1.01
N LEU A 21 -18.84 -4.42 1.58
CA LEU A 21 -19.08 -5.74 2.16
C LEU A 21 -18.82 -6.87 1.15
N ALA A 22 -19.31 -6.74 -0.08
CA ALA A 22 -19.06 -7.73 -1.13
C ALA A 22 -17.56 -7.87 -1.45
N ARG A 23 -16.81 -6.76 -1.45
CA ARG A 23 -15.37 -6.77 -1.74
C ARG A 23 -14.55 -7.35 -0.58
N THR A 24 -14.95 -7.05 0.65
CA THR A 24 -14.37 -7.62 1.87
C THR A 24 -14.65 -9.12 1.95
N GLU A 25 -15.88 -9.56 1.64
CA GLU A 25 -16.23 -10.98 1.60
C GLU A 25 -15.43 -11.73 0.54
N PHE A 26 -15.26 -11.16 -0.66
CA PHE A 26 -14.40 -11.74 -1.69
C PHE A 26 -12.95 -11.92 -1.21
N LEU A 27 -12.39 -10.90 -0.56
CA LEU A 27 -11.04 -10.95 0.00
C LEU A 27 -10.93 -12.01 1.10
N GLN A 28 -11.80 -11.94 2.11
CA GLN A 28 -11.79 -12.82 3.27
C GLN A 28 -12.03 -14.28 2.86
N SER A 29 -13.00 -14.56 1.98
CA SER A 29 -13.25 -15.92 1.49
C SER A 29 -12.06 -16.49 0.71
N THR A 30 -11.33 -15.65 -0.03
CA THR A 30 -10.13 -16.08 -0.77
C THR A 30 -9.00 -16.47 0.17
N LEU A 31 -8.77 -15.68 1.22
CA LEU A 31 -7.81 -16.00 2.27
C LEU A 31 -8.24 -17.22 3.11
N ALA A 32 -9.54 -17.37 3.37
CA ALA A 32 -10.06 -18.55 4.07
C ALA A 32 -9.80 -19.85 3.28
N ARG A 33 -9.92 -19.81 1.95
CA ARG A 33 -9.62 -20.97 1.08
C ARG A 33 -8.15 -21.37 1.07
N SER A 34 -7.24 -20.50 1.50
CA SER A 34 -5.82 -20.86 1.69
C SER A 34 -5.52 -21.47 3.05
N GLY A 35 -6.53 -21.74 3.89
CA GLY A 35 -6.38 -22.38 5.19
C GLY A 35 -6.28 -21.41 6.38
N LEU A 36 -6.33 -20.10 6.15
CA LEU A 36 -6.33 -19.11 7.23
C LEU A 36 -7.68 -19.11 7.96
N ALA A 37 -7.64 -19.03 9.29
CA ALA A 37 -8.82 -18.98 10.14
C ALA A 37 -8.63 -18.05 11.35
N GLY A 38 -9.74 -17.71 12.00
CA GLY A 38 -9.74 -16.97 13.27
C GLY A 38 -8.98 -15.64 13.19
N PRO A 39 -8.15 -15.32 14.21
CA PRO A 39 -7.38 -14.07 14.23
C PRO A 39 -6.42 -13.89 13.05
N ALA A 40 -5.82 -14.98 12.53
CA ALA A 40 -4.91 -14.92 11.39
C ALA A 40 -5.64 -14.50 10.10
N LEU A 41 -6.85 -15.03 9.88
CA LEU A 41 -7.69 -14.61 8.75
C LEU A 41 -8.06 -13.12 8.83
N ALA A 42 -8.46 -12.66 10.02
CA ALA A 42 -8.80 -11.26 10.24
C ALA A 42 -7.60 -10.33 10.02
N ALA A 43 -6.43 -10.70 10.56
CA ALA A 43 -5.19 -9.95 10.39
C ALA A 43 -4.75 -9.88 8.92
N ALA A 44 -4.79 -11.02 8.20
CA ALA A 44 -4.44 -11.07 6.78
C ALA A 44 -5.40 -10.22 5.92
N THR A 45 -6.70 -10.30 6.20
CA THR A 45 -7.73 -9.54 5.49
C THR A 45 -7.54 -8.04 5.68
N HIS A 46 -7.38 -7.58 6.93
CA HIS A 46 -7.13 -6.17 7.22
C HIS A 46 -5.77 -5.70 6.67
N GLY A 47 -4.72 -6.50 6.82
CA GLY A 47 -3.38 -6.18 6.35
C GLY A 47 -3.34 -5.99 4.83
N LEU A 48 -3.91 -6.92 4.05
CA LEU A 48 -3.92 -6.82 2.60
C LEU A 48 -4.79 -5.65 2.09
N ALA A 49 -5.93 -5.41 2.74
CA ALA A 49 -6.78 -4.26 2.43
C ALA A 49 -6.03 -2.94 2.67
N ASN A 50 -5.38 -2.79 3.83
CA ASN A 50 -4.63 -1.58 4.18
C ASN A 50 -3.39 -1.39 3.31
N LEU A 51 -2.67 -2.46 2.96
CA LEU A 51 -1.57 -2.40 2.00
C LEU A 51 -2.05 -1.85 0.66
N THR A 52 -3.13 -2.40 0.12
CA THR A 52 -3.71 -1.96 -1.17
C THR A 52 -4.16 -0.50 -1.12
N ILE A 53 -4.86 -0.12 -0.05
CA ILE A 53 -5.35 1.24 0.16
C ILE A 53 -4.18 2.23 0.28
N GLY A 54 -3.18 1.91 1.10
CA GLY A 54 -2.00 2.75 1.34
C GLY A 54 -1.18 2.96 0.08
N SER A 55 -0.86 1.89 -0.64
CA SER A 55 -0.14 1.98 -1.91
C SER A 55 -0.87 2.84 -2.93
N ALA A 56 -2.19 2.65 -3.07
CA ALA A 56 -2.98 3.43 -4.01
C ALA A 56 -3.17 4.89 -3.60
N LEU A 57 -3.25 5.18 -2.29
CA LEU A 57 -3.27 6.54 -1.76
C LEU A 57 -1.96 7.26 -2.08
N THR A 58 -0.82 6.69 -1.68
CA THR A 58 0.50 7.27 -1.92
C THR A 58 0.74 7.54 -3.40
N GLU A 59 0.45 6.55 -4.27
CA GLU A 59 0.60 6.72 -5.73
C GLU A 59 -0.37 7.77 -6.31
N SER A 60 -1.60 7.84 -5.80
CA SER A 60 -2.57 8.87 -6.20
C SER A 60 -2.08 10.28 -5.83
N THR A 61 -1.47 10.44 -4.65
CA THR A 61 -0.87 11.71 -4.21
C THR A 61 0.26 12.09 -5.14
N TRP A 62 1.20 11.19 -5.45
CA TRP A 62 2.29 11.49 -6.39
C TRP A 62 1.81 11.85 -7.80
N ARG A 63 0.70 11.27 -8.27
CA ARG A 63 0.11 11.62 -9.58
C ARG A 63 -0.62 12.96 -9.59
N THR A 64 -1.17 13.40 -8.46
CA THR A 64 -2.05 14.56 -8.37
C THR A 64 -1.32 15.80 -7.85
N GLU A 65 -0.44 15.64 -6.86
CA GLU A 65 0.36 16.68 -6.25
C GLU A 65 1.70 16.81 -6.96
N SER A 66 1.70 17.46 -8.13
CA SER A 66 2.91 17.78 -8.92
C SER A 66 3.85 18.80 -8.26
N ARG A 67 3.63 19.18 -6.99
CA ARG A 67 4.36 20.27 -6.30
C ARG A 67 5.78 19.89 -5.90
N LEU A 68 6.06 18.60 -5.70
CA LEU A 68 7.41 18.06 -5.54
C LEU A 68 7.51 16.79 -6.39
N PRO A 69 8.15 16.84 -7.56
CA PRO A 69 8.49 15.64 -8.30
C PRO A 69 9.28 14.68 -7.41
N ARG A 70 9.09 13.36 -7.58
CA ARG A 70 9.86 12.33 -6.85
C ARG A 70 11.37 12.59 -6.90
N HIS A 71 11.85 13.08 -8.04
CA HIS A 71 13.24 13.50 -8.21
C HIS A 71 13.67 14.60 -7.22
N SER A 72 12.83 15.62 -6.98
CA SER A 72 13.14 16.68 -6.00
C SER A 72 13.16 16.16 -4.56
N ALA A 73 12.32 15.18 -4.22
CA ALA A 73 12.37 14.50 -2.92
C ALA A 73 13.66 13.67 -2.78
N HIS A 74 14.11 13.01 -3.83
CA HIS A 74 15.36 12.26 -3.85
C HIS A 74 16.59 13.19 -3.68
N GLU A 75 16.66 14.30 -4.42
CA GLU A 75 17.70 15.32 -4.27
C GLU A 75 17.75 15.88 -2.84
N HIS A 76 16.59 16.11 -2.23
CA HIS A 76 16.51 16.55 -0.84
C HIS A 76 17.13 15.53 0.12
N ILE A 77 16.83 14.23 -0.03
CA ILE A 77 17.42 13.16 0.79
C ILE A 77 18.93 13.10 0.61
N ARG A 78 19.43 13.24 -0.63
CA ARG A 78 20.87 13.25 -0.92
C ARG A 78 21.58 14.45 -0.30
N ALA A 79 20.99 15.63 -0.39
CA ALA A 79 21.55 16.85 0.20
C ALA A 79 21.66 16.76 1.74
N HIS A 80 20.80 15.96 2.38
CA HIS A 80 20.77 15.74 3.83
C HIS A 80 21.24 14.33 4.23
N ALA A 81 22.16 13.72 3.47
CA ALA A 81 22.62 12.35 3.69
C ALA A 81 23.23 12.12 5.08
N ALA A 82 23.81 13.16 5.70
CA ALA A 82 24.32 13.09 7.07
C ALA A 82 23.21 12.91 8.12
N GLU A 83 22.02 13.47 7.86
CA GLU A 83 20.85 13.37 8.75
C GLU A 83 20.01 12.11 8.43
N TYR A 84 20.02 11.66 7.18
CA TYR A 84 19.25 10.51 6.70
C TYR A 84 20.12 9.42 6.05
N PRO A 85 21.10 8.85 6.78
CA PRO A 85 22.10 7.95 6.20
C PRO A 85 21.47 6.68 5.60
N THR A 86 20.45 6.10 6.25
CA THR A 86 19.76 4.91 5.72
C THR A 86 18.99 5.21 4.44
N LEU A 87 18.32 6.36 4.34
CA LEU A 87 17.55 6.73 3.15
C LEU A 87 18.49 7.04 1.98
N ALA A 88 19.58 7.75 2.23
CA ALA A 88 20.58 8.07 1.23
C ALA A 88 21.32 6.82 0.71
N ALA A 89 21.55 5.82 1.56
CA ALA A 89 22.25 4.59 1.18
C ALA A 89 21.40 3.59 0.38
N ASN A 90 20.07 3.60 0.56
CA ASN A 90 19.18 2.58 -0.02
C ASN A 90 18.33 3.10 -1.19
N ASP A 91 18.65 4.29 -1.70
CA ASP A 91 17.97 4.93 -2.83
C ASP A 91 16.43 4.86 -2.70
N HIS A 92 15.94 5.24 -1.50
CA HIS A 92 14.54 5.06 -1.09
C HIS A 92 13.51 5.65 -2.07
N MET A 93 13.94 6.63 -2.88
CA MET A 93 13.14 7.41 -3.81
C MET A 93 13.66 7.36 -5.25
N ALA A 94 14.58 6.44 -5.58
CA ALA A 94 14.91 6.16 -6.99
C ALA A 94 13.64 5.84 -7.76
N ASP A 95 13.71 5.99 -9.09
CA ASP A 95 12.63 5.79 -10.05
C ASP A 95 12.12 4.33 -10.06
N LEU A 96 11.48 3.94 -8.96
CA LEU A 96 10.90 2.64 -8.71
C LEU A 96 9.55 2.63 -9.41
N ASP A 97 9.39 1.69 -10.33
CA ASP A 97 8.09 1.39 -10.92
C ASP A 97 7.08 1.09 -9.79
N PRO A 98 6.07 1.96 -9.60
CA PRO A 98 5.09 1.81 -8.52
C PRO A 98 4.33 0.47 -8.60
N ASP A 99 4.11 -0.05 -9.81
CA ASP A 99 3.39 -1.30 -10.01
C ASP A 99 4.26 -2.50 -9.62
N ALA A 100 5.56 -2.46 -9.94
CA ALA A 100 6.52 -3.48 -9.52
C ALA A 100 6.68 -3.50 -7.99
N LEU A 101 6.78 -2.33 -7.35
CA LEU A 101 6.89 -2.22 -5.90
C LEU A 101 5.62 -2.73 -5.19
N PHE A 102 4.44 -2.40 -5.71
CA PHE A 102 3.18 -2.90 -5.18
C PHE A 102 3.09 -4.42 -5.28
N THR A 103 3.43 -4.98 -6.45
CA THR A 103 3.44 -6.44 -6.68
C THR A 103 4.38 -7.13 -5.68
N ARG A 104 5.61 -6.61 -5.54
CA ARG A 104 6.59 -7.15 -4.60
C ARG A 104 6.12 -7.07 -3.15
N ALA A 105 5.47 -5.98 -2.76
CA ALA A 105 4.94 -5.81 -1.40
C ALA A 105 3.83 -6.82 -1.10
N VAL A 106 2.92 -7.06 -2.06
CA VAL A 106 1.86 -8.08 -1.92
C VAL A 106 2.47 -9.47 -1.80
N ASP A 107 3.44 -9.83 -2.64
CA ASP A 107 4.10 -11.14 -2.58
C ASP A 107 4.79 -11.37 -1.23
N CYS A 108 5.55 -10.37 -0.76
CA CYS A 108 6.21 -10.43 0.55
C CYS A 108 5.19 -10.58 1.69
N PHE A 109 4.09 -9.81 1.64
CA PHE A 109 3.03 -9.89 2.65
C PHE A 109 2.38 -11.27 2.67
N LEU A 110 1.97 -11.79 1.50
CA LEU A 110 1.33 -13.11 1.40
C LEU A 110 2.27 -14.24 1.84
N THR A 111 3.55 -14.17 1.47
CA THR A 111 4.58 -15.13 1.91
C THR A 111 4.73 -15.12 3.43
N GLY A 112 4.77 -13.92 4.04
CA GLY A 112 4.89 -13.78 5.49
C GLY A 112 3.68 -14.32 6.24
N VAL A 113 2.47 -14.05 5.73
CA VAL A 113 1.22 -14.54 6.33
C VAL A 113 1.10 -16.07 6.24
N GLN A 114 1.62 -16.70 5.18
CA GLN A 114 1.65 -18.17 5.05
C GLN A 114 2.67 -18.85 5.97
N SER A 115 3.66 -18.09 6.47
CA SER A 115 4.75 -18.61 7.29
C SER A 115 4.49 -18.53 8.80
N THR A 116 3.31 -18.04 9.20
CA THR A 116 2.87 -17.89 10.61
C THR A 116 1.83 -18.94 10.96
#